data_AF-A0AAD4IA20-F1
#
_entry.id   AF-A0AAD4IA20-F1
#
_cell.length_a   1.000
_cell.length_b   1.000
_cell.length_c   1.000
_cell.angle_alpha   90.00
_cell.angle_beta   90.00
_cell.angle_gamma   90.00
#
_symmetry.space_group_name_H-M   'P 1'
#
loop_
_entity.id
_entity.type
_entity.pdbx_description
1 polymer ?
#
loop_
_entity_poly.entity_id
_entity_poly.type
_entity_poly.pdbx_seq_one_letter_code
_entity_poly.pdbx_strand_id
1 'polypeptide(L)'
;MPNSGGMSMLGIGVGGSDAVDAMAGMPWELMCPHVAGVRLTGRLYGWASTKDIICKLAGIPSVFGRKGKVLEFFDPGTKTLGATAMATVCNMSAEIRSTSCVFSYTEATYRYLSEKEREGIAYFANGYNDVLLTADEGSEKY
;
A
#
# COMPACT_ATOMS: atom_id res chain seq x y z
N MET A 1 -7.41 3.45 -6.90
CA MET A 1 -7.79 2.09 -6.43
C MET A 1 -6.66 1.49 -5.59
N PRO A 2 -6.94 0.82 -4.45
CA PRO A 2 -5.93 0.36 -3.49
C PRO A 2 -4.82 -0.53 -4.05
N ASN A 3 -5.06 -1.27 -5.14
CA ASN A 3 -4.03 -2.08 -5.82
C ASN A 3 -2.72 -1.32 -6.11
N SER A 4 -2.76 0.00 -6.34
CA SER A 4 -1.55 0.81 -6.57
C SER A 4 -0.62 0.89 -5.36
N GLY A 5 -1.09 0.53 -4.17
CA GLY A 5 -0.30 0.46 -2.94
C GLY A 5 0.92 -0.44 -3.04
N GLY A 6 0.85 -1.48 -3.89
CA GLY A 6 1.99 -2.35 -4.18
C GLY A 6 3.11 -1.68 -4.99
N MET A 7 2.82 -0.52 -5.58
CA MET A 7 3.77 0.38 -6.24
C MET A 7 4.07 1.62 -5.38
N SER A 8 3.84 1.52 -4.07
CA SER A 8 4.13 2.59 -3.11
C SER A 8 3.37 3.88 -3.36
N MET A 9 2.15 3.74 -3.89
CA MET A 9 1.25 4.85 -4.18
C MET A 9 -0.04 4.70 -3.38
N LEU A 10 -0.44 5.75 -2.67
CA LEU A 10 -1.72 5.81 -1.97
C LEU A 10 -2.88 5.89 -2.99
N GLY A 11 -3.50 4.75 -3.28
CA GLY A 11 -4.62 4.66 -4.22
C GLY A 11 -5.96 4.55 -3.50
N ILE A 12 -6.84 5.51 -3.70
CA ILE A 12 -8.19 5.50 -3.09
C ILE A 12 -9.22 5.21 -4.19
N GLY A 13 -10.27 4.47 -3.83
CA GLY A 13 -11.44 4.28 -4.69
C GLY A 13 -12.46 5.38 -4.39
N VAL A 14 -13.00 6.01 -5.43
CA VAL A 14 -13.93 7.15 -5.30
C VAL A 14 -15.20 6.91 -6.11
N GLY A 15 -16.27 7.65 -5.79
CA GLY A 15 -17.50 7.64 -6.57
C GLY A 15 -17.35 8.42 -7.88
N GLY A 16 -18.36 8.31 -8.75
CA GLY A 16 -18.38 9.07 -10.02
C GLY A 16 -18.42 10.59 -9.82
N SER A 17 -19.10 11.07 -8.77
CA SER A 17 -19.15 12.50 -8.43
C SER A 17 -17.77 13.04 -8.03
N ASP A 18 -17.09 12.34 -7.13
CA ASP A 18 -15.74 12.72 -6.68
C ASP A 18 -14.74 12.74 -7.84
N ALA A 19 -14.89 11.79 -8.78
CA ALA A 19 -14.08 11.75 -9.98
C ALA A 19 -14.34 12.98 -10.88
N VAL A 20 -15.59 13.44 -10.99
CA VAL A 20 -15.94 14.66 -11.73
C VAL A 20 -15.33 15.89 -11.05
N ASP A 21 -15.39 15.98 -9.73
CA ASP A 21 -14.78 17.11 -9.00
C ASP A 21 -13.28 17.18 -9.29
N ALA A 22 -12.57 16.05 -9.19
CA ALA A 22 -11.15 15.98 -9.53
C ALA A 22 -10.87 16.36 -11.00
N MET A 23 -11.70 15.90 -11.95
CA MET A 23 -11.57 16.26 -13.37
C MET A 23 -11.89 17.73 -13.65
N ALA A 24 -12.78 18.34 -12.88
CA ALA A 24 -13.12 19.75 -12.95
C ALA A 24 -12.08 20.68 -12.29
N GLY A 25 -11.02 20.10 -11.70
CA GLY A 25 -10.00 20.84 -10.97
C GLY A 25 -10.50 21.35 -9.61
N MET A 26 -11.60 20.80 -9.11
CA MET A 26 -12.12 21.12 -7.78
C MET A 26 -11.36 20.33 -6.71
N PRO A 27 -11.18 20.89 -5.50
CA PRO A 27 -10.61 20.14 -4.39
C PRO A 27 -11.44 18.88 -4.09
N TRP A 28 -10.77 17.73 -4.05
CA TRP A 28 -11.39 16.48 -3.61
C TRP A 28 -11.24 16.34 -2.09
N GLU A 29 -12.35 16.17 -1.38
CA GLU A 29 -12.36 16.04 0.08
C GLU A 29 -12.23 14.58 0.52
N LEU A 30 -11.38 14.36 1.53
CA LEU A 30 -11.20 13.05 2.16
C LEU A 30 -11.18 13.22 3.68
N MET A 31 -12.04 12.48 4.37
CA MET A 31 -11.96 12.33 5.83
C MET A 31 -10.59 11.79 6.22
N CYS A 32 -9.86 12.52 7.06
CA CYS A 32 -8.50 12.14 7.48
C CYS A 32 -8.49 10.69 8.02
N PRO A 33 -7.84 9.76 7.31
CA PRO A 33 -7.90 8.36 7.69
C PRO A 33 -6.98 8.10 8.90
N HIS A 34 -7.39 7.16 9.76
CA HIS A 34 -6.46 6.61 10.73
C HIS A 34 -5.56 5.58 10.05
N VAL A 35 -4.31 5.47 10.47
CA VAL A 35 -3.39 4.44 9.97
C VAL A 35 -3.50 3.19 10.84
N ALA A 36 -3.47 2.01 10.22
CA ALA A 36 -3.26 0.75 10.91
C ALA A 36 -2.01 0.09 10.35
N GLY A 37 -0.97 0.07 11.18
CA GLY A 37 0.29 -0.57 10.87
C GLY A 37 0.18 -2.10 10.87
N VAL A 38 0.68 -2.73 9.81
CA VAL A 38 0.84 -4.17 9.67
C VAL A 38 2.33 -4.50 9.56
N ARG A 39 2.89 -4.97 10.67
CA ARG A 39 4.28 -5.39 10.75
C ARG A 39 4.45 -6.79 10.15
N LEU A 40 5.14 -6.89 9.00
CA LEU A 40 5.46 -8.19 8.40
C LEU A 40 6.85 -8.65 8.85
N THR A 41 6.92 -9.85 9.43
CA THR A 41 8.18 -10.47 9.89
C THR A 41 8.41 -11.82 9.23
N GLY A 42 9.66 -12.18 9.00
CA GLY A 42 10.04 -13.44 8.36
C GLY A 42 9.84 -13.40 6.84
N ARG A 43 9.60 -14.57 6.23
CA ARG A 43 9.35 -14.73 4.79
C ARG A 43 8.30 -15.82 4.55
N LEU A 44 7.56 -15.72 3.45
CA LEU A 44 6.67 -16.79 3.01
C LEU A 44 7.48 -18.05 2.67
N TYR A 45 6.93 -19.23 2.97
CA TYR A 45 7.61 -20.51 2.75
C TYR A 45 6.62 -21.62 2.35
N GLY A 46 7.10 -22.57 1.55
CA GLY A 46 6.31 -23.71 1.09
C GLY A 46 5.18 -23.27 0.16
N TRP A 47 3.94 -23.62 0.51
CA TRP A 47 2.74 -23.31 -0.25
C TRP A 47 2.10 -21.97 0.13
N ALA A 48 2.67 -21.26 1.10
CA ALA A 48 2.17 -19.96 1.51
C ALA A 48 2.43 -18.91 0.42
N SER A 49 1.40 -18.15 0.09
CA SER A 49 1.37 -17.12 -0.94
C SER A 49 1.04 -15.76 -0.34
N THR A 50 1.25 -14.70 -1.13
CA THR A 50 0.92 -13.34 -0.71
C THR A 50 -0.58 -13.15 -0.44
N LYS A 51 -1.44 -13.96 -1.08
CA LYS A 51 -2.88 -13.96 -0.81
C LYS A 51 -3.20 -14.42 0.62
N ASP A 52 -2.39 -15.32 1.19
CA ASP A 52 -2.58 -15.80 2.56
C ASP A 52 -2.35 -14.70 3.60
N ILE A 53 -1.50 -13.71 3.30
CA ILE A 53 -1.28 -12.53 4.16
C ILE A 53 -2.59 -11.76 4.33
N ILE A 54 -3.23 -11.37 3.22
CA ILE A 54 -4.46 -10.58 3.27
C ILE A 54 -5.65 -11.40 3.75
N CYS A 55 -5.74 -12.69 3.41
CA CYS A 55 -6.75 -13.59 3.98
C CYS A 55 -6.60 -13.75 5.50
N LYS A 56 -5.36 -13.82 6.01
CA LYS A 56 -5.12 -13.85 7.46
C LYS A 56 -5.54 -12.55 8.13
N LEU A 57 -5.19 -11.39 7.55
CA LEU A 57 -5.63 -10.09 8.06
C LEU A 57 -7.16 -9.96 8.04
N ALA A 58 -7.80 -10.50 7.00
CA ALA A 58 -9.25 -10.64 6.90
C ALA A 58 -9.86 -11.67 7.88
N GLY A 59 -9.06 -12.29 8.75
CA GLY A 59 -9.55 -13.04 9.90
C GLY A 59 -9.38 -12.32 11.24
N ILE A 60 -8.71 -11.16 11.29
CA ILE A 60 -8.37 -10.46 12.54
C ILE A 60 -9.43 -9.40 12.86
N PRO A 61 -10.17 -9.51 13.98
CA PRO A 61 -11.29 -8.61 14.29
C PRO A 61 -10.91 -7.12 14.40
N SER A 62 -9.69 -6.81 14.87
CA SER A 62 -9.20 -5.43 15.02
C SER A 62 -9.03 -4.71 13.68
N VAL A 63 -8.95 -5.44 12.57
CA VAL A 63 -8.82 -4.92 11.21
C VAL A 63 -10.19 -4.54 10.64
N PHE A 64 -11.23 -5.35 10.84
CA PHE A 64 -12.60 -5.06 10.38
C PHE A 64 -13.33 -4.00 11.18
N GLY A 65 -12.96 -3.82 12.46
CA GLY A 65 -13.73 -3.03 13.39
C GLY A 65 -13.79 -1.53 13.09
N ARG A 66 -13.00 -1.00 12.15
CA ARG A 66 -12.95 0.45 11.88
C ARG A 66 -12.91 0.74 10.38
N LYS A 67 -14.07 1.12 9.82
CA LYS A 67 -14.16 1.76 8.49
C LYS A 67 -13.27 3.01 8.45
N GLY A 68 -12.66 3.30 7.31
CA GLY A 68 -11.96 4.57 7.10
C GLY A 68 -10.46 4.56 7.46
N LYS A 69 -9.81 3.40 7.50
CA LYS A 69 -8.38 3.27 7.79
C LYS A 69 -7.53 3.07 6.55
N VAL A 70 -6.30 3.59 6.55
CA VAL A 70 -5.24 3.19 5.63
C VAL A 70 -4.42 2.08 6.28
N LEU A 71 -4.21 0.99 5.56
CA LEU A 71 -3.30 -0.07 6.00
C LEU A 71 -1.89 0.24 5.52
N GLU A 72 -0.94 0.25 6.43
CA GLU A 72 0.45 0.50 6.11
C GLU A 72 1.30 -0.72 6.47
N PHE A 73 1.97 -1.29 5.47
CA PHE A 73 2.79 -2.47 5.64
C PHE A 73 4.25 -2.07 5.75
N PHE A 74 4.89 -2.52 6.83
CA PHE A 74 6.27 -2.17 7.13
C PHE A 74 7.06 -3.38 7.63
N ASP A 75 8.34 -3.14 7.93
CA ASP A 75 9.25 -4.10 8.58
C ASP A 75 9.78 -5.21 7.63
N PRO A 76 10.74 -6.05 8.06
CA PRO A 76 11.65 -6.74 7.12
C PRO A 76 10.96 -7.75 6.20
N GLY A 77 9.77 -8.25 6.56
CA GLY A 77 9.01 -9.16 5.71
C GLY A 77 8.55 -8.53 4.40
N THR A 78 8.32 -7.21 4.37
CA THR A 78 7.93 -6.48 3.14
C THR A 78 8.98 -6.57 2.05
N LYS A 79 10.26 -6.53 2.41
CA LYS A 79 11.41 -6.63 1.50
C LYS A 79 11.53 -8.00 0.82
N THR A 80 10.82 -9.01 1.32
CA THR A 80 10.80 -10.35 0.73
C THR A 80 9.76 -10.52 -0.37
N LEU A 81 8.87 -9.53 -0.57
CA LEU A 81 7.78 -9.58 -1.53
C LEU A 81 8.16 -8.85 -2.82
N GLY A 82 7.66 -9.34 -3.95
CA GLY A 82 7.69 -8.62 -5.23
C GLY A 82 6.64 -7.51 -5.30
N ALA A 83 6.79 -6.55 -6.22
CA ALA A 83 5.83 -5.45 -6.41
C ALA A 83 4.39 -5.94 -6.69
N THR A 84 4.23 -6.93 -7.57
CA THR A 84 2.92 -7.53 -7.90
C THR A 84 2.32 -8.33 -6.74
N ALA A 85 3.18 -8.95 -5.92
CA ALA A 85 2.79 -9.61 -4.69
C ALA A 85 2.22 -8.57 -3.70
N MET A 86 2.93 -7.48 -3.45
CA MET A 86 2.43 -6.37 -2.62
C MET A 86 1.09 -5.83 -3.16
N ALA A 87 0.97 -5.65 -4.48
CA ALA A 87 -0.28 -5.20 -5.12
C ALA A 87 -1.45 -6.15 -4.87
N THR A 88 -1.21 -7.47 -4.79
CA THR A 88 -2.25 -8.48 -4.46
C THR A 88 -2.82 -8.25 -3.06
N VAL A 89 -1.96 -7.96 -2.08
CA VAL A 89 -2.40 -7.64 -0.71
C VAL A 89 -3.18 -6.33 -0.69
N CYS A 90 -2.71 -5.30 -1.38
CA CYS A 90 -3.40 -4.02 -1.44
C CYS A 90 -4.74 -4.09 -2.17
N ASN A 91 -4.84 -4.90 -3.23
CA ASN A 91 -6.09 -5.06 -3.97
C ASN A 91 -7.19 -5.60 -3.07
N MET A 92 -6.88 -6.68 -2.33
CA MET A 92 -7.83 -7.34 -1.43
C MET A 92 -8.06 -6.59 -0.10
N SER A 93 -7.45 -5.41 0.08
CA SER A 93 -7.68 -4.59 1.28
C SER A 93 -9.04 -3.90 1.23
N ALA A 94 -9.68 -3.81 0.05
CA ALA A 94 -11.01 -3.24 -0.10
C ALA A 94 -12.08 -4.10 0.60
N GLU A 95 -11.89 -5.42 0.64
CA GLU A 95 -12.79 -6.42 1.23
C GLU A 95 -12.86 -6.29 2.75
N ILE A 96 -11.78 -5.80 3.36
CA ILE A 96 -11.72 -5.46 4.78
C ILE A 96 -12.09 -3.98 5.05
N ARG A 97 -12.63 -3.29 4.03
CA ARG A 97 -13.15 -1.91 4.09
C ARG A 97 -12.11 -0.86 4.50
N SER A 98 -10.86 -1.06 4.08
CA SER A 98 -9.84 -0.02 4.15
C SER A 98 -10.12 1.10 3.15
N THR A 99 -9.76 2.34 3.50
CA THR A 99 -9.75 3.49 2.58
C THR A 99 -8.69 3.30 1.50
N SER A 100 -7.52 2.79 1.92
CA SER A 100 -6.41 2.45 1.04
C SER A 100 -5.46 1.49 1.75
N CYS A 101 -4.46 1.03 1.01
CA CYS A 101 -3.40 0.18 1.50
C CYS A 101 -2.10 0.58 0.79
N VAL A 102 -0.97 0.59 1.50
CA VAL A 102 0.32 1.02 0.96
C VAL A 102 1.48 0.21 1.54
N PHE A 103 2.46 -0.07 0.68
CA PHE A 103 3.79 -0.55 1.06
C PHE A 103 4.81 0.55 0.75
N SER A 104 5.83 0.69 1.58
CA SER A 104 6.95 1.62 1.29
C SER A 104 7.64 1.26 -0.03
N TYR A 105 8.37 2.22 -0.59
CA TYR A 105 9.17 1.97 -1.77
C TYR A 105 10.32 0.99 -1.47
N THR A 106 10.54 0.04 -2.38
CA THR A 106 11.53 -1.04 -2.22
C THR A 106 12.22 -1.34 -3.55
N GLU A 107 13.31 -2.09 -3.48
CA GLU A 107 14.01 -2.62 -4.65
C GLU A 107 13.09 -3.41 -5.60
N ALA A 108 12.07 -4.09 -5.06
CA ALA A 108 11.09 -4.80 -5.89
C ALA A 108 10.26 -3.82 -6.74
N THR A 109 9.93 -2.64 -6.21
CA THR A 109 9.24 -1.57 -6.93
C THR A 109 10.15 -0.98 -8.00
N TYR A 110 11.42 -0.73 -7.69
CA TYR A 110 12.44 -0.29 -8.66
C TYR A 110 12.55 -1.26 -9.85
N ARG A 111 12.76 -2.54 -9.55
CA ARG A 111 12.89 -3.59 -10.58
C ARG A 111 11.65 -3.67 -11.46
N TYR A 112 10.46 -3.64 -10.85
CA TYR A 112 9.20 -3.70 -11.61
C TYR A 112 9.02 -2.49 -12.54
N LEU A 113 9.33 -1.28 -12.08
CA LEU A 113 9.25 -0.09 -12.93
C LEU A 113 10.24 -0.17 -14.10
N SER A 114 11.47 -0.62 -13.83
CA SER A 114 12.53 -0.76 -14.83
C SER A 114 12.14 -1.78 -15.91
N GLU A 115 11.62 -2.95 -15.51
CA GLU A 115 11.10 -3.98 -16.43
C GLU A 115 9.89 -3.51 -17.26
N LYS A 116 9.22 -2.43 -16.84
CA LYS A 116 8.08 -1.83 -17.54
C LYS A 116 8.43 -0.54 -18.25
N GLU A 117 9.70 -0.37 -18.64
CA GLU A 117 10.21 0.78 -19.41
C GLU A 117 9.96 2.12 -18.71
N ARG A 118 9.91 2.11 -17.37
CA ARG A 118 9.71 3.28 -16.52
C ARG A 118 10.90 3.50 -15.57
N GLU A 119 12.09 3.09 -15.99
CA GLU A 119 13.33 3.22 -15.22
C GLU A 119 13.60 4.68 -14.82
N GLY A 120 13.31 5.65 -15.69
CA GLY A 120 13.46 7.07 -15.33
C GLY A 120 12.68 7.44 -14.06
N ILE A 121 11.44 6.95 -13.92
CA ILE A 121 10.62 7.16 -12.70
C ILE A 121 11.27 6.46 -11.51
N ALA A 122 11.75 5.23 -11.69
CA ALA A 122 12.41 4.46 -10.63
C ALA A 122 13.67 5.17 -10.13
N TYR A 123 14.48 5.70 -11.04
CA TYR A 123 15.69 6.47 -10.75
C TYR A 123 15.36 7.75 -9.96
N PHE A 124 14.36 8.53 -10.40
CA PHE A 124 13.91 9.70 -9.66
C PHE A 124 13.38 9.35 -8.27
N ALA A 125 12.56 8.30 -8.15
CA ALA A 125 12.01 7.85 -6.88
C ALA A 125 13.11 7.45 -5.87
N ASN A 126 14.16 6.77 -6.33
CA ASN A 126 15.30 6.40 -5.50
C ASN A 126 15.97 7.61 -4.84
N GLY A 127 16.05 8.75 -5.54
CA GLY A 127 16.61 9.98 -4.98
C GLY A 127 15.83 10.57 -3.81
N TYR A 128 14.56 10.18 -3.63
CA TYR A 128 13.67 10.66 -2.56
C TYR A 128 13.21 9.56 -1.61
N ASN A 129 13.72 8.33 -1.76
CA ASN A 129 13.20 7.17 -1.05
C ASN A 129 13.15 7.41 0.46
N ASP A 130 14.28 7.79 1.04
CA ASP A 130 14.47 7.92 2.49
C ASP A 130 13.77 9.15 3.10
N VAL A 131 13.27 10.06 2.26
CA VAL A 131 12.67 11.34 2.70
C VAL A 131 11.17 11.38 2.46
N LEU A 132 10.67 10.76 1.39
CA LEU A 132 9.27 10.90 0.95
C LEU A 132 8.55 9.57 0.72
N LEU A 133 9.25 8.45 0.55
CA LEU A 133 8.65 7.17 0.12
C LEU A 133 8.77 6.03 1.14
N THR A 134 9.35 6.33 2.30
CA THR A 134 9.40 5.49 3.48
C THR A 134 8.82 6.22 4.68
N ALA A 135 8.22 5.47 5.59
CA ALA A 135 7.71 6.04 6.82
C ALA A 135 8.86 6.53 7.71
N ASP A 136 8.62 7.62 8.45
CA ASP A 136 9.57 8.12 9.43
C ASP A 136 9.79 7.10 10.54
N GLU A 137 11.01 7.02 11.06
CA GLU A 137 11.34 6.14 12.17
C GLU A 137 10.52 6.49 13.42
N GLY A 138 9.86 5.49 14.01
CA GLY A 138 9.03 5.69 15.20
C GLY A 138 7.58 6.08 14.91
N SER A 139 7.20 6.29 13.64
CA SER A 139 5.81 6.57 13.23
C SER A 139 4.83 5.47 13.65
N GLU A 140 5.29 4.23 13.83
CA GLU A 140 4.46 3.09 14.24
C GLU A 140 3.89 3.22 15.67
N LYS A 141 4.36 4.20 16.44
CA LYS A 141 3.91 4.49 17.80
C LYS A 141 2.68 5.42 17.86
N TYR A 142 2.30 6.00 16.73
CA TYR A 142 1.20 6.97 16.60
C TYR A 142 0.01 6.38 15.83
#